data_AF-A0A957B9F0-F1
#
_entry.id   AF-A0A957B9F0-F1
#
_cell.length_a   1.000
_cell.length_b   1.000
_cell.length_c   1.000
_cell.angle_alpha   90.00
_cell.angle_beta   90.00
_cell.angle_gamma   90.00
#
_symmetry.space_group_name_H-M   'P 1'
#
loop_
_entity.id
_entity.type
_entity.pdbx_description
1 polymer ?
#
loop_
_entity_poly.entity_id
_entity_poly.type
_entity_poly.pdbx_seq_one_letter_code
_entity_poly.pdbx_strand_id
1 'polypeptide(L)' 'LLRYSLELEQEAVAIEEAVDAVLADGLRTADIARKGEPVASTGQFTDAVIAKLQA' A
#
# COMPACT_ATOMS: atom_id res chain seq x y z
N LEU A 1 -3.86 -3.61 -14.12
CA LEU A 1 -2.85 -3.54 -15.19
C LEU A 1 -2.00 -4.81 -15.21
N LEU A 2 -1.20 -5.10 -14.18
CA LEU A 2 -0.32 -6.28 -14.14
C LEU A 2 -1.08 -7.60 -14.36
N ARG A 3 -2.05 -7.92 -13.51
CA ARG A 3 -2.87 -9.14 -13.61
C ARG A 3 -3.60 -9.28 -14.95
N TYR A 4 -4.41 -8.29 -15.32
CA TYR A 4 -5.37 -8.45 -16.42
C TYR A 4 -4.89 -7.99 -17.80
N SER A 5 -3.88 -7.14 -17.88
CA SER A 5 -3.40 -6.58 -19.15
C SER A 5 -2.03 -7.13 -19.53
N LEU A 6 -1.20 -7.46 -18.54
CA LEU A 6 0.16 -7.95 -18.74
C LEU A 6 0.34 -9.42 -18.32
N GLU A 7 -0.71 -10.05 -17.76
CA GLU A 7 -0.69 -11.44 -17.27
C GLU A 7 0.41 -11.72 -16.23
N LEU A 8 0.80 -10.67 -15.48
CA LEU A 8 1.83 -10.70 -14.44
C LEU A 8 1.18 -10.85 -13.05
N GLU A 9 0.77 -12.09 -12.72
CA GLU A 9 0.06 -12.37 -11.47
C GLU A 9 0.96 -12.18 -10.23
N GLN A 10 2.21 -12.66 -10.28
CA GLN A 10 3.11 -12.60 -9.13
C GLN A 10 3.42 -11.17 -8.73
N GLU A 11 3.67 -10.30 -9.70
CA GLU A 11 3.94 -8.89 -9.50
C GLU A 11 2.69 -8.13 -9.04
N ALA A 12 1.50 -8.53 -9.50
CA ALA A 12 0.24 -7.98 -9.02
C ALA A 12 0.03 -8.30 -7.53
N VAL A 13 0.20 -9.58 -7.16
CA VAL A 13 0.07 -10.04 -5.78
C VAL A 13 1.10 -9.35 -4.88
N ALA A 14 2.34 -9.21 -5.31
CA ALA A 14 3.39 -8.54 -4.52
C ALA A 14 3.01 -7.09 -4.17
N ILE A 15 2.40 -6.34 -5.10
CA ILE A 15 1.92 -4.98 -4.83
C ILE A 15 0.73 -4.99 -3.87
N GLU A 16 -0.22 -5.90 -4.06
CA GLU A 16 -1.40 -6.04 -3.19
C GLU A 16 -0.99 -6.36 -1.75
N GLU A 17 -0.08 -7.33 -1.57
CA GLU A 17 0.47 -7.71 -0.26
C GLU A 17 1.24 -6.55 0.41
N ALA A 18 2.02 -5.79 -0.36
CA ALA A 18 2.73 -4.63 0.18
C ALA A 18 1.77 -3.55 0.69
N VAL A 19 0.69 -3.27 -0.05
CA VAL A 19 -0.35 -2.32 0.39
C VAL A 19 -1.08 -2.83 1.63
N ASP A 20 -1.47 -4.11 1.64
CA ASP A 20 -2.13 -4.74 2.79
C ASP A 20 -1.24 -4.71 4.04
N ALA A 21 0.07 -4.92 3.89
CA ALA A 21 1.03 -4.84 4.99
C ALA A 21 1.14 -3.42 5.56
N VAL A 22 1.18 -2.39 4.71
CA VAL A 22 1.17 -0.98 5.18
C VAL A 22 -0.12 -0.65 5.91
N LEU A 23 -1.25 -1.16 5.41
CA LEU A 23 -2.53 -0.99 6.08
C LEU A 23 -2.59 -1.77 7.42
N ALA A 24 -2.01 -2.96 7.49
CA ALA A 24 -1.91 -3.75 8.73
C ALA A 24 -1.06 -3.04 9.80
N ASP A 25 -0.03 -2.31 9.39
CA ASP A 25 0.80 -1.45 10.26
C ASP A 25 0.05 -0.19 10.75
N GLY A 26 -1.19 0.02 10.32
CA GLY A 26 -2.06 1.10 10.78
C GLY A 26 -1.86 2.44 10.07
N LEU A 27 -1.03 2.50 9.02
CA LEU A 27 -0.84 3.74 8.26
C LEU A 27 -2.07 4.06 7.41
N ARG A 28 -2.60 5.29 7.49
CA ARG A 28 -3.83 5.70 6.79
C ARG A 28 -3.68 7.09 6.18
N THR A 29 -4.18 7.29 4.97
CA THR A 29 -4.36 8.62 4.36
C THR A 29 -5.62 9.30 4.88
N ALA A 30 -5.76 10.61 4.63
CA ALA A 30 -6.79 11.46 5.24
C ALA A 30 -8.23 10.98 4.97
N ASP A 31 -8.47 10.33 3.86
CA ASP A 31 -9.78 9.85 3.41
C ASP A 31 -10.26 8.57 4.13
N ILE A 32 -9.34 7.76 4.64
CA ILE A 32 -9.64 6.47 5.30
C ILE A 32 -9.22 6.40 6.77
N ALA A 33 -8.51 7.42 7.28
CA ALA A 33 -8.17 7.53 8.69
C ALA A 33 -9.41 7.82 9.55
N ARG A 34 -9.52 7.18 10.72
CA ARG A 34 -10.60 7.49 11.67
C ARG A 34 -10.31 8.81 12.37
N LYS A 35 -11.35 9.42 12.93
CA LYS A 35 -11.22 10.67 13.70
C LYS A 35 -10.22 10.50 14.85
N GLY A 36 -9.15 11.28 14.81
CA GLY A 36 -8.10 11.28 15.84
C GLY A 36 -6.95 10.30 15.57
N GLU A 37 -6.99 9.51 14.50
CA GLU A 37 -5.85 8.71 14.06
C GLU A 37 -4.81 9.59 13.34
N PRO A 38 -3.52 9.23 13.41
CA PRO A 38 -2.48 9.86 12.60
C PRO A 38 -2.78 9.70 11.11
N VAL A 39 -2.49 10.76 10.34
CA VAL A 39 -2.72 10.78 8.88
C VAL A 39 -1.37 10.84 8.17
N ALA A 40 -1.18 9.93 7.24
CA ALA A 40 -0.06 9.92 6.30
C ALA A 40 -0.37 10.81 5.08
N SER A 41 0.65 11.51 4.60
CA SER A 41 0.62 12.12 3.27
C SER A 41 0.75 11.06 2.17
N THR A 42 0.44 11.45 0.93
CA THR A 42 0.60 10.58 -0.25
C THR A 42 2.03 10.06 -0.39
N GLY A 43 3.04 10.91 -0.14
CA GLY A 43 4.45 10.51 -0.18
C GLY A 43 4.78 9.48 0.88
N GLN A 44 4.40 9.75 2.14
CA GLN A 44 4.68 8.82 3.25
C GLN A 44 4.03 7.45 3.05
N PHE A 45 2.79 7.39 2.55
CA PHE A 45 2.14 6.12 2.25
C PHE A 45 2.85 5.38 1.11
N THR A 46 3.26 6.11 0.06
CA THR A 46 4.01 5.53 -1.07
C THR A 46 5.36 4.97 -0.63
N ASP A 47 6.12 5.71 0.16
CA ASP A 47 7.43 5.27 0.67
C ASP A 47 7.29 3.99 1.52
N ALA A 48 6.23 3.92 2.34
CA ALA A 48 5.92 2.72 3.12
C ALA A 48 5.60 1.51 2.23
N VAL A 49 4.82 1.69 1.15
CA VAL A 49 4.48 0.61 0.21
C VAL A 49 5.74 0.13 -0.52
N ILE A 50 6.59 1.04 -0.99
CA ILE A 50 7.86 0.68 -1.63
C ILE A 50 8.76 -0.11 -0.68
N ALA A 51 8.85 0.31 0.60
CA ALA A 51 9.63 -0.39 1.59
C ALA A 51 9.12 -1.82 1.86
N LYS A 52 7.79 -2.04 1.87
CA LYS A 52 7.20 -3.39 2.00
C LYS A 52 7.39 -4.25 0.76
N LEU A 53 7.38 -3.66 -0.43
CA LEU A 53 7.58 -4.37 -1.70
C LEU A 53 9.03 -4.86 -1.88
N GLN A 54 9.99 -4.20 -1.24
CA GLN A 54 11.42 -4.52 -1.31
C GLN A 54 11.92 -5.41 -0.18
N ALA A 55 11.06 -5.76 0.78
CA ALA A 55 11.38 -6.58 1.95
C ALA A 55 11.24 -8.08 1.64
#